data_AF-A0A0L8VKP0-F1
#
_entry.id   AF-A0A0L8VKP0-F1
#
_cell.length_a   1.000
_cell.length_b   1.000
_cell.length_c   1.000
_cell.angle_alpha   90.00
_cell.angle_beta   90.00
_cell.angle_gamma   90.00
#
_symmetry.space_group_name_H-M   'P 1'
#
loop_
_entity.id
_entity.type
_entity.pdbx_description
1 polymer ?
#
loop_
_entity_poly.entity_id
_entity_poly.type
_entity_poly.pdbx_seq_one_letter_code
_entity_poly.pdbx_strand_id
1 'polypeptide(L)'
;MDVVPSPGLPEKVNEKSKNIPLPEGINLLSSKEIIDLIQTHRHQLELYVTKFNPLTDFAGKIHAFRDQFKQLEENFEDLHEQKDKVQALLENCRILESKYVASWQDYHSEFSKKYGDIALKKKLEQNTKKLDEESSQLETTTRSIDSADDLDQFIKNYLDIRTQYHLRREKLATWDKQGNLKY
;
A
#
# COMPACT_ATOMS: atom_id res chain seq x y z
N MET A 1 15.41 -37.91 -23.33
CA MET A 1 14.11 -38.60 -23.23
C MET A 1 13.07 -37.62 -23.72
N ASP A 2 12.87 -37.57 -25.03
CA ASP A 2 11.79 -36.77 -25.61
C ASP A 2 10.46 -37.40 -25.21
N VAL A 3 9.50 -36.54 -24.86
CA VAL A 3 8.12 -36.93 -24.55
C VAL A 3 7.58 -37.78 -25.70
N VAL A 4 7.10 -39.00 -25.41
CA VAL A 4 6.63 -40.07 -26.31
C VAL A 4 6.72 -39.71 -27.81
N PRO A 5 7.73 -40.21 -28.54
CA PRO A 5 7.93 -39.82 -29.94
C PRO A 5 6.72 -40.21 -30.77
N SER A 6 6.25 -39.27 -31.59
CA SER A 6 5.24 -39.57 -32.61
C SER A 6 5.79 -40.65 -33.55
N PRO A 7 5.01 -41.70 -33.90
CA PRO A 7 5.43 -42.64 -34.93
C PRO A 7 5.81 -41.87 -36.20
N GLY A 8 6.87 -42.32 -36.87
CA GLY A 8 7.41 -41.66 -38.06
C GLY A 8 6.30 -41.40 -39.06
N LEU A 9 6.21 -40.16 -39.54
CA LEU A 9 5.20 -39.74 -40.52
C LEU A 9 5.25 -40.70 -41.73
N PRO A 10 4.18 -41.47 -42.03
CA PRO A 10 4.15 -42.25 -43.25
C PRO A 10 4.19 -41.29 -44.45
N GLU A 11 4.97 -41.65 -45.48
CA GLU A 11 5.04 -40.90 -46.73
C GLU A 11 3.62 -40.52 -47.18
N LYS A 12 3.31 -39.22 -47.17
CA LYS A 12 2.08 -38.73 -47.81
C LYS A 12 2.21 -39.07 -49.29
N VAL A 13 1.50 -40.11 -49.72
CA VAL A 13 1.52 -40.76 -51.06
C VAL A 13 1.17 -39.80 -52.22
N ASN A 14 1.08 -38.49 -52.00
CA ASN A 14 0.70 -37.52 -53.03
C ASN A 14 1.53 -36.21 -53.07
N GLU A 15 2.58 -36.07 -52.25
CA GLU A 15 3.65 -35.13 -52.61
C GLU A 15 4.68 -35.89 -53.42
N LYS A 16 4.64 -35.74 -54.75
CA LYS A 16 5.69 -36.23 -55.67
C LYS A 16 7.04 -36.10 -54.97
N SER A 17 7.77 -37.20 -54.77
CA SER A 17 9.11 -37.19 -54.16
C SER A 17 9.95 -36.14 -54.89
N LYS A 18 10.11 -34.96 -54.28
CA LYS A 18 10.70 -33.80 -54.96
C LYS A 18 12.20 -34.06 -55.05
N ASN A 19 12.71 -34.23 -56.26
CA ASN A 19 14.14 -34.34 -56.48
C ASN A 19 14.82 -33.03 -56.08
N ILE A 20 15.84 -33.11 -55.24
CA ILE A 20 16.66 -31.95 -54.85
C ILE A 20 17.71 -31.72 -55.93
N PRO A 21 17.90 -30.48 -56.41
CA PRO A 21 18.94 -30.14 -57.37
C PRO A 21 20.32 -30.58 -56.88
N LEU A 22 21.02 -31.36 -57.71
CA LEU A 22 22.39 -31.78 -57.44
C LEU A 22 23.38 -30.62 -57.60
N PRO A 23 24.53 -30.65 -56.91
CA PRO A 23 25.62 -29.71 -57.11
C PRO A 23 26.04 -29.59 -58.58
N GLU A 24 26.40 -28.39 -59.01
CA GLU A 24 26.92 -28.14 -60.36
C GLU A 24 28.23 -28.91 -60.57
N GLY A 25 28.34 -29.63 -61.70
CA GLY A 25 29.54 -30.38 -62.05
C GLY A 25 29.58 -31.85 -61.58
N ILE A 26 28.52 -32.40 -60.97
CA ILE A 26 28.46 -33.84 -60.64
C ILE A 26 28.67 -34.74 -61.88
N ASN A 27 28.26 -34.28 -63.06
CA ASN A 27 28.45 -35.01 -64.31
C ASN A 27 29.92 -35.07 -64.78
N LEU A 28 30.83 -34.28 -64.17
CA LEU A 28 32.26 -34.31 -64.45
C LEU A 28 33.02 -35.26 -63.51
N LEU A 29 32.38 -35.74 -62.43
CA LEU A 29 33.01 -36.65 -61.48
C LEU A 29 32.97 -38.09 -61.97
N SER A 30 34.07 -38.80 -61.77
CA SER A 30 34.15 -40.25 -61.94
C SER A 30 33.30 -40.96 -60.90
N SER A 31 32.81 -42.16 -61.24
CA SER A 31 32.00 -42.98 -60.33
C SER A 31 32.68 -43.26 -58.99
N LYS A 32 34.02 -43.31 -58.95
CA LYS A 32 34.79 -43.44 -57.71
C LYS A 32 34.69 -42.22 -56.80
N GLU A 33 34.67 -41.02 -57.37
CA GLU A 33 34.58 -39.74 -56.64
C GLU A 33 33.16 -39.52 -56.10
N ILE A 34 32.14 -39.99 -56.83
CA ILE A 34 30.75 -39.98 -56.35
C ILE A 34 30.58 -40.95 -55.17
N ILE A 35 31.16 -42.15 -55.24
CA ILE A 35 31.09 -43.11 -54.14
C ILE A 35 31.80 -42.57 -52.90
N ASP A 36 32.97 -41.96 -53.08
CA ASP A 36 33.72 -41.32 -51.99
C ASP A 36 32.95 -40.13 -51.39
N LEU A 37 32.28 -39.31 -52.21
CA LEU A 37 31.43 -38.23 -51.74
C LEU A 37 30.27 -38.73 -50.86
N ILE A 38 29.67 -39.86 -51.22
CA ILE A 38 28.54 -40.45 -50.49
C ILE A 38 29.00 -41.16 -49.21
N GLN A 39 30.10 -41.92 -49.27
CA GLN A 39 30.57 -42.76 -48.16
C GLN A 39 31.44 -41.99 -47.16
N THR A 40 32.31 -41.12 -47.66
CA THR A 40 33.33 -40.42 -46.86
C THR A 40 32.91 -39.00 -46.53
N HIS A 41 32.22 -38.30 -47.44
CA HIS A 41 31.87 -36.88 -47.30
C HIS A 41 30.37 -36.62 -47.11
N ARG A 42 29.64 -37.56 -46.49
CA ARG A 42 28.20 -37.43 -46.17
C ARG A 42 27.83 -36.12 -45.46
N HIS A 43 28.69 -35.63 -44.56
CA HIS A 43 28.51 -34.33 -43.89
C HIS A 43 28.40 -33.17 -44.89
N GLN A 44 29.18 -33.17 -45.98
CA GLN A 44 29.13 -32.10 -46.97
C GLN A 44 27.79 -32.10 -47.72
N LEU A 45 27.23 -33.29 -47.95
CA LEU A 45 25.88 -33.44 -48.51
C LEU A 45 24.81 -32.95 -47.53
N GLU A 46 24.96 -33.23 -46.23
CA GLU A 46 24.04 -32.72 -45.19
C GLU A 46 24.04 -31.19 -45.13
N LEU A 47 25.21 -30.55 -45.22
CA LEU A 47 25.33 -29.09 -45.34
C LEU A 47 24.69 -28.57 -46.63
N TYR A 48 24.92 -29.23 -47.76
CA TYR A 48 24.35 -28.83 -49.05
C TYR A 48 22.81 -28.87 -49.05
N VAL A 49 22.21 -29.89 -48.42
CA VAL A 49 20.75 -30.01 -48.29
C VAL A 49 20.13 -28.84 -47.52
N THR A 50 20.85 -28.23 -46.57
CA THR A 50 20.34 -27.05 -45.83
C THR A 50 20.01 -25.86 -46.73
N LYS A 51 20.66 -25.75 -47.92
CA LYS A 51 20.37 -24.70 -48.91
C LYS A 51 18.93 -24.74 -49.42
N PHE A 52 18.30 -25.93 -49.41
CA PHE A 52 16.93 -26.14 -49.90
C PHE A 52 15.88 -26.04 -48.80
N ASN A 53 16.31 -25.90 -47.54
CA ASN A 53 15.43 -25.60 -46.41
C ASN A 53 15.87 -24.27 -45.76
N PRO A 54 15.74 -23.14 -46.47
CA PRO A 54 16.20 -21.86 -45.96
C PRO A 54 15.39 -21.47 -44.72
N LEU A 55 16.08 -21.34 -43.59
CA LEU A 55 15.48 -20.86 -42.35
C LEU A 55 15.47 -19.32 -42.28
N THR A 56 15.81 -18.62 -43.35
CA THR A 56 15.94 -17.16 -43.39
C THR A 56 14.65 -16.44 -42.97
N ASP A 57 13.50 -16.86 -43.49
CA ASP A 57 12.21 -16.25 -43.14
C ASP A 57 11.81 -16.54 -41.70
N PHE A 58 12.12 -17.75 -41.21
CA PHE A 58 11.89 -18.13 -39.83
C PHE A 58 12.79 -17.34 -38.88
N ALA A 59 14.09 -17.23 -39.20
CA ALA A 59 15.05 -16.43 -38.47
C ALA A 59 14.66 -14.94 -38.46
N GLY A 60 14.13 -14.42 -39.57
CA GLY A 60 13.60 -13.06 -39.64
C GLY A 60 12.44 -12.82 -38.67
N LYS A 61 11.49 -13.76 -38.57
CA LYS A 61 10.40 -13.69 -37.58
C LYS A 61 10.92 -13.76 -36.14
N ILE A 62 11.88 -14.64 -35.87
CA ILE A 62 12.52 -14.74 -34.54
C ILE A 62 13.26 -13.46 -34.18
N HIS A 63 13.95 -12.85 -35.15
CA HIS A 63 14.62 -11.57 -34.94
C HIS A 63 13.62 -10.45 -34.63
N ALA A 64 12.50 -10.38 -35.35
CA ALA A 64 11.43 -9.42 -35.06
C ALA A 64 10.84 -9.62 -33.65
N PHE A 65 10.61 -10.87 -33.22
CA PHE A 65 10.17 -11.14 -31.85
C PHE A 65 11.22 -10.73 -30.82
N ARG A 66 12.50 -11.01 -31.07
CA ARG A 66 13.59 -10.58 -30.19
C ARG A 66 13.61 -9.06 -30.04
N ASP A 67 13.42 -8.32 -31.13
CA ASP A 67 13.42 -6.87 -31.08
C ASP A 67 12.18 -6.32 -30.33
N GLN A 68 11.02 -6.97 -30.47
CA GLN A 68 9.83 -6.65 -29.65
C GLN A 68 10.06 -6.92 -28.16
N PHE A 69 10.70 -8.04 -27.81
CA PHE A 69 11.05 -8.32 -26.41
C PHE A 69 12.01 -7.29 -25.85
N LYS A 70 13.01 -6.88 -26.64
CA LYS A 70 13.93 -5.83 -26.23
C LYS A 70 13.21 -4.48 -26.00
N GLN A 71 12.29 -4.12 -26.89
CA GLN A 71 11.48 -2.92 -26.70
C GLN A 71 10.59 -3.02 -25.44
N LEU A 72 10.07 -4.21 -25.15
CA LEU A 72 9.30 -4.44 -23.95
C LEU A 72 10.16 -4.28 -22.68
N GLU A 73 11.41 -4.78 -22.69
CA GLU A 73 12.37 -4.58 -21.61
C GLU A 73 12.65 -3.08 -21.38
N GLU A 74 12.87 -2.30 -22.44
CA GLU A 74 13.06 -0.86 -22.36
C GLU A 74 11.83 -0.15 -21.77
N ASN A 75 10.62 -0.52 -22.20
CA ASN A 75 9.38 0.02 -21.63
C ASN A 75 9.22 -0.30 -20.13
N PHE A 76 9.68 -1.47 -19.69
CA PHE A 76 9.64 -1.85 -18.26
C PHE A 76 10.66 -1.06 -17.44
N GLU A 77 11.83 -0.75 -18.00
CA GLU A 77 12.83 0.10 -17.36
C GLU A 77 12.27 1.52 -17.15
N ASP A 78 11.69 2.12 -18.19
CA ASP A 78 11.05 3.45 -18.09
C ASP A 78 9.90 3.45 -17.08
N LEU A 79 9.09 2.40 -17.06
CA LEU A 79 8.00 2.24 -16.10
C LEU A 79 8.53 2.09 -14.67
N HIS A 80 9.66 1.42 -14.50
CA HIS A 80 10.32 1.28 -13.20
C HIS A 80 10.77 2.63 -12.66
N GLU A 81 11.43 3.45 -13.48
CA GLU A 81 11.83 4.81 -13.09
C GLU A 81 10.63 5.70 -12.72
N GLN A 82 9.53 5.61 -13.47
CA GLN A 82 8.30 6.34 -13.17
C GLN A 82 7.69 5.88 -11.84
N LYS A 83 7.67 4.56 -11.60
CA LYS A 83 7.21 3.98 -10.34
C LYS A 83 8.04 4.51 -9.17
N ASP A 84 9.36 4.57 -9.30
CA ASP A 84 10.25 5.06 -8.23
C ASP A 84 9.99 6.52 -7.89
N LYS A 85 9.77 7.37 -8.90
CA LYS A 85 9.38 8.77 -8.71
C LYS A 85 8.05 8.89 -7.96
N VAL A 86 7.05 8.11 -8.36
CA VAL A 86 5.74 8.07 -7.69
C VAL A 86 5.86 7.56 -6.26
N GLN A 87 6.70 6.57 -6.02
CA GLN A 87 6.91 6.00 -4.69
C GLN A 87 7.56 7.02 -3.74
N ALA A 88 8.49 7.84 -4.23
CA ALA A 88 9.05 8.96 -3.46
C ALA A 88 7.99 10.04 -3.15
N LEU A 89 7.12 10.37 -4.12
CA LEU A 89 6.00 11.30 -3.90
C LEU A 89 5.01 10.77 -2.85
N LEU A 90 4.68 9.48 -2.94
CA LEU A 90 3.78 8.83 -1.97
C LEU A 90 4.36 8.88 -0.55
N GLU A 91 5.67 8.66 -0.40
CA GLU A 91 6.32 8.74 0.90
C GLU A 91 6.24 10.16 1.48
N ASN A 92 6.43 11.19 0.66
CA ASN A 92 6.22 12.57 1.09
C ASN A 92 4.77 12.85 1.50
N CYS A 93 3.79 12.30 0.79
CA CYS A 93 2.37 12.41 1.16
C CYS A 93 2.10 11.76 2.52
N ARG A 94 2.69 10.60 2.82
CA ARG A 94 2.55 9.94 4.13
C ARG A 94 3.16 10.77 5.26
N ILE A 95 4.32 11.38 5.02
CA ILE A 95 4.95 12.29 5.98
C ILE A 95 4.04 13.49 6.24
N LEU A 96 3.43 14.05 5.19
CA LEU A 96 2.53 15.19 5.31
C LEU A 96 1.23 14.81 6.04
N GLU A 97 0.67 13.63 5.77
CA GLU A 97 -0.47 13.07 6.49
C GLU A 97 -0.15 12.93 7.98
N SER A 98 1.03 12.42 8.32
CA SER A 98 1.46 12.32 9.72
C SER A 98 1.51 13.70 10.41
N LYS A 99 2.04 14.73 9.73
CA LYS A 99 2.04 16.11 10.24
C LYS A 99 0.63 16.66 10.42
N TYR A 100 -0.25 16.40 9.46
CA TYR A 100 -1.66 16.79 9.56
C TYR A 100 -2.33 16.13 10.77
N VAL A 101 -2.17 14.82 10.93
CA VAL A 101 -2.74 14.07 12.05
C VAL A 101 -2.23 14.61 13.39
N ALA A 102 -0.93 14.90 13.51
CA ALA A 102 -0.37 15.48 14.72
C ALA A 102 -1.05 16.82 15.07
N SER A 103 -1.16 17.73 14.09
CA SER A 103 -1.83 19.02 14.30
C SER A 103 -3.31 18.87 14.65
N TRP A 104 -4.01 17.94 13.99
CA TRP A 104 -5.41 17.64 14.28
C TRP A 104 -5.58 17.06 15.69
N GLN A 105 -4.69 16.16 16.12
CA GLN A 105 -4.69 15.59 17.46
C GLN A 105 -4.47 16.65 18.53
N ASP A 106 -3.54 17.58 18.33
CA ASP A 106 -3.30 18.67 19.27
C ASP A 106 -4.55 19.57 19.40
N TYR A 107 -5.13 19.96 18.27
CA TYR A 107 -6.37 20.74 18.24
C TYR A 107 -7.52 20.00 18.93
N HIS A 108 -7.71 18.72 18.60
CA HIS A 108 -8.78 17.91 19.17
C HIS A 108 -8.56 17.64 20.65
N SER A 109 -7.31 17.51 21.11
CA SER A 109 -6.96 17.39 22.53
C SER A 109 -7.36 18.64 23.30
N GLU A 110 -7.08 19.84 22.79
CA GLU A 110 -7.50 21.09 23.42
C GLU A 110 -9.02 21.20 23.50
N PHE A 111 -9.73 20.87 22.42
CA PHE A 111 -11.19 20.85 22.43
C PHE A 111 -11.70 19.81 23.44
N SER A 112 -11.34 18.55 23.31
CA SER A 112 -11.85 17.46 24.16
C SER A 112 -11.51 17.61 25.65
N LYS A 113 -10.41 18.27 26.02
CA LYS A 113 -10.00 18.45 27.42
C LYS A 113 -10.49 19.74 28.05
N LYS A 114 -10.62 20.84 27.30
CA LYS A 114 -10.89 22.17 27.88
C LYS A 114 -12.17 22.83 27.38
N TYR A 115 -12.48 22.74 26.09
CA TYR A 115 -13.54 23.54 25.47
C TYR A 115 -14.78 22.74 25.07
N GLY A 116 -14.64 21.43 24.97
CA GLY A 116 -15.70 20.52 24.62
C GLY A 116 -16.74 20.48 25.72
N ASP A 117 -18.00 20.37 25.32
CA ASP A 117 -19.16 20.38 26.22
C ASP A 117 -19.01 19.36 27.36
N ILE A 118 -18.59 18.14 27.02
CA ILE A 118 -18.33 17.06 27.98
C ILE A 118 -17.20 17.46 28.96
N ALA A 119 -16.14 18.10 28.48
CA ALA A 119 -15.00 18.50 29.31
C ALA A 119 -15.39 19.63 30.28
N LEU A 120 -16.09 20.65 29.78
CA LEU A 120 -16.59 21.77 30.59
C LEU A 120 -17.58 21.29 31.65
N LYS A 121 -18.51 20.41 31.26
CA LYS A 121 -19.47 19.80 32.18
C LYS A 121 -18.76 18.99 33.27
N LYS A 122 -17.85 18.09 32.88
CA LYS A 122 -17.05 17.29 33.83
C LYS A 122 -16.23 18.18 34.78
N LYS A 123 -15.64 19.26 34.26
CA LYS A 123 -14.90 20.23 35.08
C LYS A 123 -15.81 20.94 36.08
N LEU A 124 -17.03 21.31 35.67
CA LEU A 124 -18.02 21.94 36.55
C LEU A 124 -18.52 20.95 37.62
N GLU A 125 -18.75 19.68 37.26
CA GLU A 125 -19.09 18.61 38.21
C GLU A 125 -17.98 18.40 39.26
N GLN A 126 -16.72 18.34 38.83
CA GLN A 126 -15.56 18.24 39.73
C GLN A 126 -15.48 19.42 40.67
N ASN A 127 -15.63 20.65 40.16
CA ASN A 127 -15.64 21.86 40.99
C ASN A 127 -16.82 21.88 41.98
N THR A 128 -17.96 21.30 41.61
CA THR A 128 -19.14 21.22 42.49
C THR A 128 -18.90 20.21 43.61
N LYS A 129 -18.33 19.04 43.31
CA LYS A 129 -17.92 18.07 44.34
C LYS A 129 -16.89 18.67 45.31
N LYS A 130 -15.90 19.39 44.77
CA LYS A 130 -14.89 20.07 45.59
C LYS A 130 -15.49 21.09 46.57
N LEU A 131 -16.49 21.86 46.14
CA LEU A 131 -17.18 22.79 47.05
C LEU A 131 -17.95 22.07 48.17
N ASP A 132 -18.53 20.90 47.88
CA ASP A 132 -19.24 20.09 48.88
C ASP A 132 -18.26 19.52 49.92
N GLU A 133 -17.10 19.05 49.45
CA GLU A 133 -15.99 18.61 50.28
C GLU A 133 -15.41 19.76 51.12
N GLU A 134 -15.15 20.94 50.52
CA GLU A 134 -14.68 22.14 51.22
C GLU A 134 -15.68 22.61 52.28
N SER A 135 -16.98 22.56 51.98
CA SER A 135 -18.04 22.86 52.96
C SER A 135 -18.00 21.91 54.15
N SER A 136 -17.89 20.60 53.88
CA SER A 136 -17.85 19.55 54.91
C SER A 136 -16.55 19.64 55.73
N GLN A 137 -15.45 20.00 55.08
CA GLN A 137 -14.16 20.21 55.73
C GLN A 137 -14.19 21.43 56.63
N LEU A 138 -14.77 22.56 56.17
CA LEU A 138 -14.92 23.77 56.98
C LEU A 138 -15.71 23.50 58.26
N GLU A 139 -16.78 22.70 58.17
CA GLU A 139 -17.58 22.26 59.32
C GLU A 139 -16.77 21.38 60.28
N THR A 140 -15.96 20.45 59.75
CA THR A 140 -15.15 19.52 60.57
C THR A 140 -13.95 20.20 61.22
N THR A 141 -13.34 21.18 60.54
CA THR A 141 -12.18 21.93 61.03
C THR A 141 -12.58 22.94 62.11
N THR A 142 -13.80 23.47 62.06
CA THR A 142 -14.30 24.45 63.01
C THR A 142 -14.94 23.75 64.22
N ARG A 143 -14.12 23.14 65.08
CA ARG A 143 -14.56 22.34 66.24
C ARG A 143 -14.95 23.17 67.47
N SER A 144 -14.35 24.35 67.63
CA SER A 144 -14.67 25.33 68.67
C SER A 144 -14.56 26.70 68.07
N ILE A 145 -15.48 27.59 68.42
CA ILE A 145 -15.48 28.99 68.01
C ILE A 145 -15.48 29.81 69.29
N ASP A 146 -14.32 30.38 69.62
CA ASP A 146 -14.10 31.03 70.91
C ASP A 146 -14.41 32.54 70.86
N SER A 147 -14.59 33.11 69.66
CA SER A 147 -14.91 34.51 69.41
C SER A 147 -16.19 34.67 68.59
N ALA A 148 -16.99 35.68 68.92
CA ALA A 148 -18.17 36.03 68.13
C ALA A 148 -17.81 36.51 66.71
N ASP A 149 -16.64 37.13 66.52
CA ASP A 149 -16.16 37.54 65.20
C ASP A 149 -15.82 36.32 64.32
N ASP A 150 -15.23 35.29 64.92
CA ASP A 150 -14.91 34.02 64.24
C ASP A 150 -16.18 33.25 63.86
N LEU A 151 -17.25 33.38 64.65
CA LEU A 151 -18.57 32.80 64.34
C LEU A 151 -19.18 33.46 63.11
N ASP A 152 -19.16 34.80 63.05
CA ASP A 152 -19.68 35.55 61.91
C ASP A 152 -18.87 35.27 60.63
N GLN A 153 -17.55 35.14 60.74
CA GLN A 153 -16.70 34.75 59.62
C GLN A 153 -16.97 33.31 59.16
N PHE A 154 -17.14 32.36 60.09
CA PHE A 154 -17.53 31.00 59.75
C PHE A 154 -18.87 30.95 59.03
N ILE A 155 -19.90 31.63 59.55
CA ILE A 155 -21.23 31.66 58.94
C ILE A 155 -21.16 32.26 57.54
N LYS A 156 -20.46 33.39 57.35
CA LYS A 156 -20.30 34.03 56.03
C LYS A 156 -19.63 33.10 55.03
N ASN A 157 -18.52 32.46 55.43
CA ASN A 157 -17.74 31.59 54.54
C ASN A 157 -18.51 30.30 54.21
N TYR A 158 -19.14 29.68 55.20
CA TYR A 158 -19.95 28.47 54.98
C TYR A 158 -21.15 28.76 54.09
N LEU A 159 -21.85 29.87 54.34
CA LEU A 159 -23.00 30.27 53.54
C LEU A 159 -22.62 30.60 52.10
N ASP A 160 -21.48 31.27 51.87
CA ASP A 160 -20.97 31.54 50.53
C ASP A 160 -20.65 30.24 49.78
N ILE A 161 -19.91 29.31 50.42
CA ILE A 161 -19.58 28.00 49.82
C ILE A 161 -20.84 27.22 49.46
N ARG A 162 -21.83 27.14 50.36
CA ARG A 162 -23.10 26.44 50.10
C ARG A 162 -23.90 27.10 48.99
N THR A 163 -23.91 28.43 48.93
CA THR A 163 -24.57 29.19 47.86
C THR A 163 -23.93 28.89 46.51
N GLN A 164 -22.59 28.93 46.43
CA GLN A 164 -21.85 28.58 45.21
C GLN A 164 -22.05 27.12 44.79
N TYR A 165 -22.12 26.20 45.75
CA TYR A 165 -22.40 24.78 45.48
C TYR A 165 -23.78 24.60 44.85
N HIS A 166 -24.84 25.12 45.50
CA HIS A 166 -26.20 24.96 45.01
C HIS A 166 -26.42 25.66 43.66
N LEU A 167 -25.85 26.85 43.48
CA LEU A 167 -25.85 27.56 42.20
C LEU A 167 -25.27 26.69 41.08
N ARG A 168 -24.08 26.10 41.28
CA ARG A 168 -23.44 25.25 40.27
C ARG A 168 -24.22 23.96 40.02
N ARG A 169 -24.82 23.37 41.06
CA ARG A 169 -25.68 22.19 40.96
C ARG A 169 -26.94 22.45 40.12
N GLU A 170 -27.60 23.60 40.32
CA GLU A 170 -28.75 24.00 39.51
C GLU A 170 -28.36 24.28 38.05
N LYS A 171 -27.21 24.92 37.83
CA LYS A 171 -26.66 25.14 36.48
C LYS A 171 -26.36 23.82 35.77
N LEU A 172 -25.76 22.84 36.45
CA LEU A 172 -25.53 21.49 35.92
C LEU A 172 -26.85 20.79 35.57
N ALA A 173 -27.83 20.79 36.48
CA ALA A 173 -29.14 20.18 36.23
C ALA A 173 -29.89 20.82 35.05
N THR A 174 -29.64 22.11 34.80
CA THR A 174 -30.18 22.81 33.63
C THR A 174 -29.39 22.44 32.36
N TRP A 175 -28.06 22.38 32.43
CA TRP A 175 -27.19 21.98 31.33
C TRP A 175 -27.51 20.57 30.85
N ASP A 176 -27.77 19.62 31.75
CA ASP A 176 -28.21 18.24 31.45
C ASP A 176 -29.46 18.20 30.56
N LYS A 177 -30.40 19.11 30.81
CA LYS A 177 -31.64 19.21 30.03
C LYS A 177 -31.46 19.95 28.72
N GLN A 178 -30.54 20.91 28.66
CA GLN A 178 -30.23 21.70 27.47
C GLN A 178 -29.37 20.95 26.44
N GLY A 179 -28.51 20.04 26.87
CA GLY A 179 -27.76 19.16 25.97
C GLY A 179 -28.67 18.33 25.05
N ASN A 180 -29.89 18.01 25.52
CA ASN A 180 -30.93 17.32 24.75
C ASN A 180 -31.75 18.23 23.81
N LEU A 181 -31.53 19.56 23.85
CA LEU A 181 -32.31 20.55 23.08
C LEU A 181 -31.53 21.18 21.92
N LYS A 182 -30.20 20.98 21.84
CA LYS A 182 -29.32 21.63 20.85
C LYS A 182 -28.37 20.70 20.10
N TYR A 183 -28.71 19.42 20.01
CA TYR A 183 -28.23 18.53 18.94
C TYR A 183 -29.41 17.88 18.23
#